data_AF-A0A365Z617-F1
#
_entry.id   AF-A0A365Z617-F1
#
_cell.length_a   1.000
_cell.length_b   1.000
_cell.length_c   1.000
_cell.angle_alpha   90.00
_cell.angle_beta   90.00
_cell.angle_gamma   90.00
#
_symmetry.space_group_name_H-M   'P 1'
#
loop_
_entity.id
_entity.type
_entity.pdbx_description
1 polymer ?
#
loop_
_entity_poly.entity_id
_entity_poly.type
_entity_poly.pdbx_seq_one_letter_code
_entity_poly.pdbx_strand_id
1 'polypeptide(L)'
;METKTIAFVLYPGLTPLDLVGPLQVLSVLPVVLPGYEVAVVGETREPVATDTPVRLAPSHTFAEVPDPAVVLVPGGLAPTMKAMTDETLLSYLRRAAVNADVVGSVCTGSLILGAAGLLEGREATTHWAFLEQLAALDAKPVRRRWVEDGRVFTAAGVSAGIDLALHLVRTLAGEDVARQVQFGIEYDPEPPFGPLDWAAAPHEFWAPLRRAALEEGLAGSPELSARLLG
;
A
#
# COMPACT_ATOMS: atom_id res chain seq x y z
N MET A 1 -27.07 11.05 0.28
CA MET A 1 -25.63 11.36 0.12
C MET A 1 -25.04 10.19 -0.64
N GLU A 2 -24.17 10.46 -1.61
CA GLU A 2 -23.47 9.41 -2.35
C GLU A 2 -22.46 8.73 -1.40
N THR A 3 -22.43 7.40 -1.40
CA THR A 3 -21.53 6.62 -0.55
C THR A 3 -20.11 6.69 -1.08
N LYS A 4 -19.14 7.00 -0.22
CA LYS A 4 -17.71 7.05 -0.54
C LYS A 4 -17.04 5.70 -0.26
N THR A 5 -16.52 5.06 -1.29
CA THR A 5 -15.82 3.77 -1.15
C THR A 5 -14.34 3.94 -0.81
N ILE A 6 -13.86 3.17 0.16
CA ILE A 6 -12.43 2.97 0.48
C ILE A 6 -12.03 1.61 -0.11
N ALA A 7 -11.29 1.63 -1.21
CA ALA A 7 -10.87 0.45 -1.95
C ALA A 7 -9.47 0.00 -1.55
N PHE A 8 -9.34 -1.28 -1.20
CA PHE A 8 -8.07 -1.96 -0.93
C PHE A 8 -7.76 -2.90 -2.10
N VAL A 9 -6.66 -2.66 -2.78
CA VAL A 9 -6.26 -3.47 -3.93
C VAL A 9 -5.76 -4.84 -3.47
N LEU A 10 -6.25 -5.89 -4.12
CA LEU A 10 -5.84 -7.28 -3.91
C LEU A 10 -5.35 -7.88 -5.23
N TYR A 11 -4.08 -8.28 -5.25
CA TYR A 11 -3.42 -8.97 -6.36
C TYR A 11 -2.62 -10.19 -5.86
N PRO A 12 -2.28 -11.16 -6.73
CA PRO A 12 -1.56 -12.36 -6.32
C PRO A 12 -0.19 -12.09 -5.71
N GLY A 13 0.09 -12.70 -4.57
CA GLY A 13 1.39 -12.70 -3.91
C GLY A 13 1.74 -11.43 -3.12
N LEU A 14 0.75 -10.57 -2.86
CA LEU A 14 0.90 -9.47 -1.91
C LEU A 14 1.21 -9.96 -0.49
N THR A 15 1.74 -9.07 0.35
CA THR A 15 1.88 -9.26 1.79
C THR A 15 0.56 -9.00 2.50
N PRO A 16 -0.10 -9.99 3.13
CA PRO A 16 -1.43 -9.84 3.71
C PRO A 16 -1.54 -8.71 4.71
N LEU A 17 -0.51 -8.50 5.54
CA LEU A 17 -0.55 -7.50 6.61
C LEU A 17 -0.56 -6.07 6.05
N ASP A 18 0.02 -5.84 4.87
CA ASP A 18 -0.03 -4.54 4.17
C ASP A 18 -1.46 -4.17 3.78
N LEU A 19 -2.32 -5.17 3.54
CA LEU A 19 -3.74 -5.00 3.24
C LEU A 19 -4.57 -5.03 4.53
N VAL A 20 -4.44 -6.09 5.33
CA VAL A 20 -5.30 -6.38 6.48
C VAL A 20 -5.08 -5.39 7.63
N GLY A 21 -3.84 -4.93 7.85
CA GLY A 21 -3.52 -3.94 8.88
C GLY A 21 -4.33 -2.65 8.72
N PRO A 22 -4.17 -1.90 7.61
CA PRO A 22 -4.96 -0.70 7.36
C PRO A 22 -6.45 -1.01 7.15
N LEU A 23 -6.80 -2.17 6.58
CA LEU A 23 -8.21 -2.60 6.42
C LEU A 23 -8.92 -2.68 7.77
N GLN A 24 -8.32 -3.33 8.78
CA GLN A 24 -8.90 -3.47 10.11
C GLN A 24 -9.21 -2.11 10.76
N VAL A 25 -8.31 -1.13 10.59
CA VAL A 25 -8.49 0.24 11.10
C VAL A 25 -9.63 0.95 10.37
N LEU A 26 -9.65 0.89 9.04
CA LEU A 26 -10.60 1.65 8.21
C LEU A 26 -11.99 0.98 8.13
N SER A 27 -12.11 -0.32 8.40
CA SER A 27 -13.40 -1.02 8.51
C SER A 27 -14.27 -0.52 9.67
N VAL A 28 -13.72 0.25 10.61
CA VAL A 28 -14.51 0.91 11.66
C VAL A 28 -15.22 2.17 11.11
N LEU A 29 -14.69 2.82 10.07
CA LEU A 29 -15.24 4.08 9.55
C LEU A 29 -16.71 4.01 9.17
N PRO A 30 -17.21 3.01 8.42
CA PRO A 30 -18.63 2.90 8.07
C PRO A 30 -19.57 2.82 9.29
N VAL A 31 -19.07 2.32 10.42
CA VAL A 31 -19.84 2.19 11.67
C VAL A 31 -19.98 3.55 12.38
N VAL A 32 -18.94 4.37 12.34
CA VAL A 32 -18.85 5.64 13.09
C VAL A 32 -19.18 6.86 12.25
N LEU A 33 -19.05 6.77 10.93
CA LEU A 33 -19.29 7.85 9.98
C LEU A 33 -20.13 7.34 8.79
N PRO A 34 -21.47 7.49 8.86
CA PRO A 34 -22.36 7.07 7.77
C PRO A 34 -21.98 7.75 6.45
N GLY A 35 -22.02 6.99 5.36
CA GLY A 35 -21.65 7.47 4.03
C GLY A 35 -20.28 7.01 3.54
N TYR A 36 -19.56 6.20 4.32
CA TYR A 36 -18.40 5.44 3.86
C TYR A 36 -18.73 3.94 3.74
N GLU A 37 -18.08 3.27 2.79
CA GLU A 37 -18.03 1.82 2.70
C GLU A 37 -16.60 1.36 2.42
N VAL A 38 -16.31 0.10 2.71
CA VAL A 38 -14.98 -0.49 2.51
C VAL A 38 -15.11 -1.68 1.56
N ALA A 39 -14.24 -1.71 0.55
CA ALA A 39 -14.18 -2.78 -0.44
C ALA A 39 -12.76 -3.28 -0.60
N VAL A 40 -12.60 -4.61 -0.63
CA VAL A 40 -11.40 -5.25 -1.19
C VAL A 40 -11.66 -5.50 -2.67
N VAL A 41 -10.83 -4.93 -3.53
CA VAL A 41 -11.00 -4.92 -4.99
C VAL A 41 -9.88 -5.69 -5.67
N GLY A 42 -10.22 -6.56 -6.62
CA GLY A 42 -9.27 -7.31 -7.43
C GLY A 42 -9.68 -7.36 -8.90
N GLU A 43 -8.91 -8.01 -9.76
CA GLU A 43 -9.29 -8.21 -11.16
C GLU A 43 -10.56 -9.09 -11.28
N THR A 44 -10.62 -10.14 -10.47
CA THR A 44 -11.77 -11.05 -10.35
C THR A 44 -12.19 -11.16 -8.88
N ARG A 45 -13.25 -11.91 -8.57
CA ARG A 45 -13.64 -12.22 -7.18
C ARG A 45 -13.04 -13.54 -6.66
N GLU A 46 -12.16 -14.17 -7.43
CA GLU A 46 -11.54 -15.45 -7.04
C GLU A 46 -10.49 -15.28 -5.93
N PRO A 47 -10.34 -16.25 -5.02
CA PRO A 47 -9.30 -16.21 -3.99
C PRO A 47 -7.89 -16.21 -4.58
N VAL A 48 -7.08 -15.23 -4.19
CA VAL A 48 -5.66 -15.11 -4.58
C VAL A 48 -4.73 -15.68 -3.51
N ALA A 49 -3.61 -16.26 -3.94
CA ALA A 49 -2.53 -16.61 -3.04
C ALA A 49 -1.82 -15.36 -2.53
N THR A 50 -1.25 -15.43 -1.33
CA THR A 50 -0.44 -14.36 -0.72
C THR A 50 0.99 -14.86 -0.52
N ASP A 51 1.88 -14.05 0.05
CA ASP A 51 3.22 -14.48 0.46
C ASP A 51 3.24 -15.32 1.77
N THR A 52 2.05 -15.63 2.30
CA THR A 52 1.84 -16.53 3.44
C THR A 52 0.92 -17.70 3.05
N PRO A 53 0.72 -18.71 3.93
CA PRO A 53 -0.24 -19.79 3.67
C PRO A 53 -1.71 -19.35 3.55
N VAL A 54 -2.05 -18.08 3.86
CA VAL A 54 -3.42 -17.55 3.77
C VAL A 54 -3.74 -17.16 2.34
N ARG A 55 -4.98 -17.43 1.92
CA ARG A 55 -5.59 -16.89 0.69
C ARG A 55 -6.61 -15.81 1.06
N LEU A 56 -6.72 -14.79 0.21
CA LEU A 56 -7.67 -13.69 0.37
C LEU A 56 -8.56 -13.61 -0.86
N ALA A 57 -9.83 -13.26 -0.68
CA ALA A 57 -10.79 -13.11 -1.77
C ALA A 57 -11.25 -11.65 -1.89
N PRO A 58 -11.26 -11.06 -3.10
CA PRO A 58 -11.84 -9.75 -3.31
C PRO A 58 -13.34 -9.77 -3.04
N SER A 59 -13.83 -8.73 -2.38
CA SER A 59 -15.28 -8.49 -2.23
C SER A 59 -15.91 -7.97 -3.53
N HIS A 60 -15.13 -7.28 -4.35
CA HIS A 60 -15.53 -6.61 -5.58
C HIS A 60 -14.42 -6.72 -6.62
N THR A 61 -14.76 -6.49 -7.88
CA THR A 61 -13.80 -6.32 -8.95
C THR A 61 -13.44 -4.84 -9.17
N PHE A 62 -12.33 -4.59 -9.86
CA PHE A 62 -11.94 -3.26 -10.33
C PHE A 62 -13.05 -2.56 -11.14
N ALA A 63 -13.82 -3.33 -11.92
CA ALA A 63 -14.91 -2.79 -12.73
C ALA A 63 -16.16 -2.41 -11.90
N GLU A 64 -16.36 -3.06 -10.75
CA GLU A 64 -17.47 -2.78 -9.84
C GLU A 64 -17.21 -1.58 -8.94
N VAL A 65 -15.94 -1.27 -8.65
CA VAL A 65 -15.51 -0.10 -7.86
C VAL A 65 -14.50 0.74 -8.66
N PRO A 66 -14.92 1.38 -9.76
CA PRO A 66 -14.01 2.10 -10.65
C PRO A 66 -13.52 3.45 -10.12
N ASP A 67 -14.32 4.09 -9.26
CA ASP A 67 -14.14 5.48 -8.86
C ASP A 67 -14.20 5.62 -7.31
N PRO A 68 -13.30 4.96 -6.55
CA PRO A 68 -13.31 5.03 -5.10
C PRO A 68 -12.85 6.41 -4.59
N ALA A 69 -13.34 6.81 -3.42
CA ALA A 69 -12.87 8.02 -2.75
C ALA A 69 -11.44 7.84 -2.19
N VAL A 70 -11.09 6.61 -1.79
CA VAL A 70 -9.74 6.25 -1.33
C VAL A 70 -9.32 4.95 -2.02
N VAL A 71 -8.10 4.89 -2.53
CA VAL A 71 -7.49 3.63 -3.00
C VAL A 71 -6.19 3.36 -2.26
N LEU A 72 -6.04 2.15 -1.70
CA LEU A 72 -4.85 1.71 -0.97
C LEU A 72 -4.23 0.47 -1.63
N VAL A 73 -2.95 0.58 -1.97
CA VAL A 73 -2.18 -0.49 -2.65
C VAL A 73 -1.19 -1.13 -1.67
N PRO A 74 -1.35 -2.42 -1.32
CA PRO A 74 -0.39 -3.14 -0.48
C PRO A 74 0.90 -3.43 -1.25
N GLY A 75 1.93 -3.90 -0.54
CA GLY A 75 3.20 -4.32 -1.13
C GLY A 75 3.45 -5.83 -1.04
N GLY A 76 4.73 -6.16 -1.06
CA GLY A 76 5.29 -7.52 -1.12
C GLY A 76 6.64 -7.55 -1.84
N LEU A 77 7.11 -8.75 -2.19
CA LEU A 77 8.40 -8.97 -2.86
C LEU A 77 8.22 -9.18 -4.38
N ALA A 78 8.79 -10.25 -4.95
CA ALA A 78 8.79 -10.52 -6.38
C ALA A 78 7.38 -10.43 -7.03
N PRO A 79 6.28 -10.92 -6.42
CA PRO A 79 4.94 -10.76 -7.00
C PRO A 79 4.49 -9.30 -7.11
N THR A 80 4.92 -8.44 -6.19
CA THR A 80 4.66 -6.99 -6.26
C THR A 80 5.44 -6.34 -7.38
N MET A 81 6.71 -6.74 -7.58
CA MET A 81 7.49 -6.25 -8.72
C MET A 81 6.86 -6.68 -10.04
N LYS A 82 6.32 -7.90 -10.13
CA LYS A 82 5.52 -8.35 -11.29
C LYS A 82 4.27 -7.49 -11.48
N ALA A 83 3.54 -7.18 -10.40
CA ALA A 83 2.35 -6.33 -10.44
C ALA A 83 2.63 -4.90 -10.93
N MET A 84 3.87 -4.40 -10.84
CA MET A 84 4.28 -3.12 -11.44
C MET A 84 4.23 -3.12 -12.98
N THR A 85 4.04 -4.28 -13.61
CA THR A 85 3.97 -4.44 -15.08
C THR A 85 2.60 -4.94 -15.54
N ASP A 86 1.66 -5.10 -14.61
CA ASP A 86 0.30 -5.54 -14.90
C ASP A 86 -0.55 -4.34 -15.34
N GLU A 87 -0.72 -4.18 -16.65
CA GLU A 87 -1.49 -3.06 -17.20
C GLU A 87 -2.98 -3.07 -16.80
N THR A 88 -3.56 -4.22 -16.41
CA THR A 88 -4.93 -4.24 -15.87
C THR A 88 -4.97 -3.49 -14.55
N LEU A 89 -4.02 -3.79 -13.65
CA LEU A 89 -3.88 -3.09 -12.37
C LEU A 89 -3.47 -1.63 -12.56
N LEU A 90 -2.47 -1.33 -13.38
CA LEU A 90 -2.00 0.04 -13.58
C LEU A 90 -3.09 0.92 -14.21
N SER A 91 -3.85 0.39 -15.18
CA SER A 91 -4.99 1.09 -15.78
C SER A 91 -6.09 1.36 -14.75
N TYR A 92 -6.41 0.39 -13.91
CA TYR A 92 -7.34 0.59 -12.79
C TYR A 92 -6.88 1.71 -11.86
N LEU A 93 -5.61 1.70 -11.43
CA LEU A 93 -5.07 2.71 -10.53
C LEU A 93 -5.08 4.11 -11.15
N ARG A 94 -4.70 4.25 -12.42
CA ARG A 94 -4.77 5.53 -13.14
C ARG A 94 -6.21 6.06 -13.19
N ARG A 95 -7.19 5.19 -13.42
CA ARG A 95 -8.62 5.56 -13.41
C ARG A 95 -9.11 5.93 -12.02
N ALA A 96 -8.91 5.07 -11.03
CA ALA A 96 -9.34 5.29 -9.65
C ALA A 96 -8.75 6.61 -9.10
N ALA A 97 -7.49 6.89 -9.43
CA ALA A 97 -6.81 8.11 -9.04
C ALA A 97 -7.34 9.38 -9.70
N VAL A 98 -8.24 9.36 -10.68
CA VAL A 98 -8.77 10.60 -11.28
C VAL A 98 -9.58 11.38 -10.25
N ASN A 99 -10.49 10.71 -9.54
CA ASN A 99 -11.44 11.34 -8.62
C ASN A 99 -11.19 11.00 -7.15
N ALA A 100 -10.21 10.14 -6.83
CA ALA A 100 -9.91 9.79 -5.45
C ALA A 100 -9.45 11.02 -4.64
N ASP A 101 -10.06 11.17 -3.45
CA ASP A 101 -9.64 12.08 -2.40
C ASP A 101 -8.25 11.69 -1.88
N VAL A 102 -7.96 10.37 -1.82
CA VAL A 102 -6.66 9.82 -1.40
C VAL A 102 -6.23 8.66 -2.29
N VAL A 103 -4.98 8.71 -2.73
CA VAL A 103 -4.27 7.59 -3.37
C VAL A 103 -3.12 7.20 -2.46
N GLY A 104 -3.11 5.96 -1.99
CA GLY A 104 -2.11 5.55 -1.02
C GLY A 104 -1.61 4.13 -1.19
N SER A 105 -0.58 3.82 -0.42
CA SER A 105 0.05 2.51 -0.44
C SER A 105 0.74 2.18 0.87
N VAL A 106 0.98 0.90 1.10
CA VAL A 106 1.82 0.39 2.18
C VAL A 106 3.01 -0.33 1.57
N CYS A 107 4.18 -0.21 2.20
CA CYS A 107 5.39 -0.95 1.83
C CYS A 107 5.76 -0.67 0.35
N THR A 108 6.15 -1.71 -0.38
CA THR A 108 6.48 -1.67 -1.81
C THR A 108 5.29 -1.42 -2.73
N GLY A 109 4.05 -1.31 -2.21
CA GLY A 109 2.89 -0.89 -3.01
C GLY A 109 3.06 0.51 -3.63
N SER A 110 3.89 1.35 -3.02
CA SER A 110 4.30 2.65 -3.57
C SER A 110 5.07 2.51 -4.88
N LEU A 111 5.77 1.40 -5.12
CA LEU A 111 6.43 1.15 -6.40
C LEU A 111 5.41 0.87 -7.52
N ILE A 112 4.27 0.24 -7.20
CA ILE A 112 3.16 0.09 -8.15
C ILE A 112 2.56 1.47 -8.46
N LEU A 113 2.35 2.32 -7.45
CA LEU A 113 1.90 3.70 -7.69
C LEU A 113 2.89 4.48 -8.56
N GLY A 114 4.19 4.33 -8.32
CA GLY A 114 5.24 4.92 -9.15
C GLY A 114 5.20 4.41 -10.60
N ALA A 115 5.04 3.10 -10.81
CA ALA A 115 4.88 2.51 -12.14
C ALA A 115 3.60 2.98 -12.86
N ALA A 116 2.53 3.30 -12.11
CA ALA A 116 1.32 3.90 -12.64
C ALA A 116 1.50 5.40 -13.01
N GLY A 117 2.62 6.03 -12.66
CA GLY A 117 2.89 7.46 -12.85
C GLY A 117 2.26 8.36 -11.78
N LEU A 118 1.82 7.80 -10.66
CA LEU A 118 1.04 8.53 -9.64
C LEU A 118 1.91 9.24 -8.59
N LEU A 119 3.23 9.04 -8.64
CA LEU A 119 4.19 9.60 -7.68
C LEU A 119 5.15 10.63 -8.28
N GLU A 120 4.96 11.03 -9.55
CA GLU A 120 5.87 11.96 -10.24
C GLU A 120 6.01 13.28 -9.48
N GLY A 121 7.25 13.59 -9.05
CA GLY A 121 7.60 14.79 -8.30
C GLY A 121 7.12 14.84 -6.84
N ARG A 122 6.48 13.79 -6.33
CA ARG A 122 5.88 13.72 -4.98
C ARG A 122 6.83 13.13 -3.95
N GLU A 123 6.74 13.61 -2.71
CA GLU A 123 7.35 12.92 -1.57
C GLU A 123 6.63 11.59 -1.32
N ALA A 124 7.41 10.50 -1.22
CA ALA A 124 6.87 9.18 -0.94
C ALA A 124 7.85 8.35 -0.09
N THR A 125 7.31 7.45 0.72
CA THR A 125 8.06 6.39 1.42
C THR A 125 7.65 5.01 0.91
N THR A 126 8.44 4.00 1.22
CA THR A 126 8.21 2.60 0.86
C THR A 126 8.87 1.68 1.89
N HIS A 127 8.93 0.38 1.64
CA HIS A 127 9.76 -0.51 2.44
C HIS A 127 11.21 -0.01 2.47
N TRP A 128 11.85 0.03 3.64
CA TRP A 128 13.19 0.60 3.80
C TRP A 128 14.24 0.01 2.85
N ALA A 129 14.14 -1.29 2.55
CA ALA A 129 15.07 -1.96 1.64
C ALA A 129 14.92 -1.50 0.18
N PHE A 130 13.75 -0.97 -0.19
CA PHE A 130 13.39 -0.56 -1.55
C PHE A 130 13.30 0.97 -1.70
N LEU A 131 13.74 1.75 -0.71
CA LEU A 131 13.54 3.21 -0.69
C LEU A 131 14.20 3.92 -1.88
N GLU A 132 15.36 3.44 -2.31
CA GLU A 132 16.11 4.03 -3.42
C GLU A 132 15.40 3.83 -4.77
N GLN A 133 14.61 2.77 -4.93
CA GLN A 133 13.85 2.47 -6.15
C GLN A 133 12.75 3.49 -6.45
N LEU A 134 12.29 4.26 -5.46
CA LEU A 134 11.30 5.32 -5.69
C LEU A 134 11.83 6.44 -6.60
N ALA A 135 13.12 6.78 -6.49
CA ALA A 135 13.71 7.85 -7.32
C ALA A 135 13.72 7.47 -8.81
N ALA A 136 13.90 6.19 -9.10
CA ALA A 136 13.85 5.63 -10.45
C ALA A 136 12.42 5.60 -11.05
N LEU A 137 11.41 5.93 -10.25
CA LEU A 137 10.00 6.08 -10.63
C LEU A 137 9.53 7.54 -10.46
N ASP A 138 10.45 8.48 -10.56
CA ASP A 138 10.23 9.94 -10.54
C ASP A 138 9.63 10.49 -9.22
N ALA A 139 9.61 9.69 -8.15
CA ALA A 139 9.24 10.13 -6.82
C ALA A 139 10.43 10.74 -6.07
N LYS A 140 10.15 11.50 -5.00
CA LYS A 140 11.14 12.01 -4.04
C LYS A 140 11.14 11.09 -2.81
N PRO A 141 12.13 10.20 -2.63
CA PRO A 141 12.10 9.23 -1.54
C PRO A 141 12.32 9.92 -0.19
N VAL A 142 11.47 9.63 0.80
CA VAL A 142 11.56 10.17 2.16
C VAL A 142 11.53 9.04 3.18
N ARG A 143 12.55 8.96 4.04
CA ARG A 143 12.61 7.94 5.10
C ARG A 143 11.75 8.33 6.30
N ARG A 144 10.44 8.07 6.22
CA ARG A 144 9.47 8.23 7.31
C ARG A 144 8.56 7.01 7.41
N ARG A 145 7.97 6.81 8.59
CA ARG A 145 7.02 5.70 8.83
C ARG A 145 5.79 5.81 7.93
N TRP A 146 5.34 7.04 7.68
CA TRP A 146 4.38 7.37 6.64
C TRP A 146 4.64 8.80 6.13
N VAL A 147 4.13 9.11 4.93
CA VAL A 147 4.26 10.39 4.23
C VAL A 147 2.90 10.76 3.66
N GLU A 148 2.53 12.03 3.82
CA GLU A 148 1.40 12.68 3.18
C GLU A 148 1.94 13.83 2.31
N ASP A 149 1.72 13.75 0.99
CA ASP A 149 1.98 14.83 0.02
C ASP A 149 0.70 15.10 -0.77
N GLY A 150 -0.07 16.10 -0.31
CA GLY A 150 -1.37 16.42 -0.87
C GLY A 150 -2.33 15.24 -0.72
N ARG A 151 -2.75 14.63 -1.84
CA ARG A 151 -3.62 13.45 -1.85
C ARG A 151 -2.87 12.11 -1.86
N VAL A 152 -1.55 12.13 -1.86
CA VAL A 152 -0.71 10.91 -1.92
C VAL A 152 -0.27 10.52 -0.50
N PHE A 153 -0.65 9.32 -0.09
CA PHE A 153 -0.47 8.81 1.28
C PHE A 153 0.31 7.49 1.23
N THR A 154 1.60 7.51 1.57
CA THR A 154 2.44 6.31 1.50
C THR A 154 2.94 5.90 2.89
N ALA A 155 2.90 4.60 3.20
CA ALA A 155 3.46 4.04 4.42
C ALA A 155 4.72 3.24 4.14
N ALA A 156 5.61 3.16 5.12
CA ALA A 156 6.79 2.31 5.08
C ALA A 156 6.40 0.81 5.17
N GLY A 157 7.34 -0.03 5.59
CA GLY A 157 7.15 -1.48 5.59
C GLY A 157 6.02 -1.97 6.50
N VAL A 158 5.18 -2.84 5.92
CA VAL A 158 4.32 -3.81 6.61
C VAL A 158 3.39 -3.22 7.67
N SER A 159 3.80 -3.23 8.94
CA SER A 159 2.96 -2.73 10.04
C SER A 159 2.71 -1.22 9.98
N ALA A 160 3.52 -0.47 9.23
CA ALA A 160 3.33 0.96 9.04
C ALA A 160 1.96 1.31 8.42
N GLY A 161 1.31 0.37 7.74
CA GLY A 161 -0.05 0.54 7.24
C GLY A 161 -1.07 0.83 8.33
N ILE A 162 -0.89 0.30 9.54
CA ILE A 162 -1.79 0.55 10.67
C ILE A 162 -1.73 2.02 11.09
N ASP A 163 -0.53 2.60 11.20
CA ASP A 163 -0.37 4.02 11.56
C ASP A 163 -0.84 4.96 10.46
N LEU A 164 -0.58 4.62 9.19
CA LEU A 164 -1.11 5.38 8.06
C LEU A 164 -2.64 5.39 8.11
N ALA A 165 -3.27 4.25 8.40
CA ALA A 165 -4.71 4.16 8.47
C ALA A 165 -5.29 4.95 9.65
N LEU A 166 -4.65 4.97 10.83
CA LEU A 166 -5.06 5.81 11.94
C LEU A 166 -4.96 7.31 11.59
N HIS A 167 -3.89 7.69 10.89
CA HIS A 167 -3.76 9.05 10.34
C HIS A 167 -4.86 9.37 9.32
N LEU A 168 -5.21 8.42 8.46
CA LEU A 168 -6.28 8.60 7.49
C LEU A 168 -7.65 8.72 8.17
N VAL A 169 -7.93 7.91 9.21
CA VAL A 169 -9.15 8.06 10.04
C VAL A 169 -9.20 9.46 10.65
N ARG A 170 -8.09 9.96 11.19
CA ARG A 170 -8.02 11.34 11.72
C ARG A 170 -8.35 12.37 10.65
N THR A 171 -7.86 12.16 9.43
CA THR A 171 -8.08 13.07 8.29
C THR A 171 -9.54 13.07 7.82
N LEU A 172 -10.18 11.89 7.80
CA LEU A 172 -11.54 11.73 7.27
C LEU A 172 -12.64 11.98 8.32
N ALA A 173 -12.39 11.63 9.58
CA ALA A 173 -13.42 11.59 10.64
C ALA A 173 -13.04 12.37 11.91
N GLY A 174 -11.86 12.99 11.94
CA GLY A 174 -11.39 13.79 13.08
C GLY A 174 -10.62 13.00 14.13
N GLU A 175 -9.93 13.72 15.00
CA GLU A 175 -9.01 13.16 16.00
C GLU A 175 -9.71 12.27 17.04
N ASP A 176 -10.90 12.68 17.50
CA ASP A 176 -11.65 11.91 18.51
C ASP A 176 -12.00 10.52 18.00
N VAL A 177 -12.45 10.40 16.74
CA VAL A 177 -12.75 9.11 16.11
C VAL A 177 -11.48 8.28 15.98
N ALA A 178 -10.37 8.86 15.53
CA ALA A 178 -9.10 8.15 15.42
C ALA A 178 -8.61 7.59 16.76
N ARG A 179 -8.76 8.35 17.86
CA ARG A 179 -8.44 7.88 19.22
C ARG A 179 -9.34 6.73 19.67
N GLN A 180 -10.64 6.79 19.37
CA GLN A 180 -11.56 5.70 19.67
C GLN A 180 -11.24 4.44 18.86
N VAL A 181 -10.88 4.58 17.59
CA VAL A 181 -10.45 3.45 16.76
C VAL A 181 -9.18 2.83 17.32
N GLN A 182 -8.15 3.64 17.60
CA GLN A 182 -6.90 3.17 18.20
C GLN A 182 -7.15 2.39 19.50
N PHE A 183 -7.98 2.94 20.39
CA PHE A 183 -8.33 2.29 21.66
C PHE A 183 -9.14 1.00 21.45
N GLY A 184 -10.12 1.02 20.54
CA GLY A 184 -11.00 -0.11 20.28
C GLY A 184 -10.31 -1.33 19.66
N ILE A 185 -9.20 -1.13 18.95
CA ILE A 185 -8.35 -2.23 18.46
C ILE A 185 -7.15 -2.51 19.38
N GLU A 186 -7.09 -1.83 20.54
CA GLU A 186 -5.98 -1.92 21.51
C GLU A 186 -4.60 -1.72 20.86
N TYR A 187 -4.49 -0.76 19.93
CA TYR A 187 -3.23 -0.49 19.23
C TYR A 187 -2.28 0.31 20.13
N ASP A 188 -1.57 -0.44 20.97
CA ASP A 188 -0.48 -0.02 21.84
C ASP A 188 0.69 -1.01 21.69
N PRO A 189 1.47 -0.92 20.60
CA PRO A 189 2.44 -1.96 20.26
C PRO A 189 3.63 -1.96 21.23
N GLU A 190 3.93 -3.13 21.80
CA GLU A 190 5.12 -3.41 22.61
C GLU A 190 6.02 -4.48 21.95
N PRO A 191 6.82 -4.13 20.92
CA PRO A 191 7.68 -5.11 20.26
C PRO A 191 8.69 -5.74 21.25
N PRO A 192 8.89 -7.07 21.24
CA PRO A 192 9.75 -7.76 22.23
C PRO A 192 11.24 -7.41 22.13
N PHE A 193 11.65 -6.78 21.02
CA PHE A 193 13.03 -6.31 20.79
C PHE A 193 13.15 -4.78 20.86
N GLY A 194 12.10 -4.09 21.30
CA GLY A 194 12.06 -2.63 21.36
C GLY A 194 11.94 -1.96 19.98
N PRO A 195 12.18 -0.64 19.89
CA PRO A 195 12.16 0.08 18.62
C PRO A 195 13.29 -0.37 17.70
N LEU A 196 13.10 -0.23 16.39
CA LEU A 196 14.12 -0.55 15.39
C LEU A 196 15.32 0.40 15.50
N ASP A 197 16.53 -0.18 15.52
CA ASP A 197 17.77 0.57 15.30
C ASP A 197 18.08 0.65 13.79
N TRP A 198 17.78 1.81 13.19
CA TRP A 198 18.02 2.05 11.77
C TRP A 198 19.50 2.12 11.40
N ALA A 199 20.40 2.38 12.35
CA ALA A 199 21.84 2.32 12.11
C ALA A 199 22.33 0.87 11.98
N ALA A 200 21.62 -0.08 12.57
CA ALA A 200 21.88 -1.51 12.51
C ALA A 200 21.00 -2.25 11.48
N ALA A 201 20.44 -1.52 10.49
CA ALA A 201 19.61 -2.13 9.46
C ALA A 201 20.37 -3.27 8.74
N PRO A 202 19.80 -4.49 8.61
CA PRO A 202 20.51 -5.67 8.13
C PRO A 202 20.64 -5.68 6.59
N HIS A 203 21.38 -4.72 6.04
CA HIS A 203 21.55 -4.52 4.60
C HIS A 203 22.14 -5.74 3.90
N GLU A 204 23.12 -6.43 4.49
CA GLU A 204 23.74 -7.62 3.90
C GLU A 204 22.74 -8.77 3.72
N PHE A 205 21.77 -8.91 4.63
CA PHE A 205 20.73 -9.92 4.53
C PHE A 205 19.69 -9.56 3.47
N TRP A 206 19.29 -8.29 3.40
CA TRP A 206 18.20 -7.85 2.51
C TRP A 206 18.63 -7.52 1.09
N ALA A 207 19.90 -7.14 0.85
CA ALA A 207 20.36 -6.76 -0.48
C ALA A 207 20.19 -7.89 -1.53
N PRO A 208 20.55 -9.16 -1.24
CA PRO A 208 20.31 -10.26 -2.18
C PRO A 208 18.82 -10.52 -2.41
N LEU A 209 17.99 -10.45 -1.35
CA LEU A 209 16.54 -10.65 -1.45
C LEU A 209 15.87 -9.58 -2.30
N ARG A 210 16.25 -8.31 -2.12
CA ARG A 210 15.76 -7.20 -2.95
C ARG A 210 16.16 -7.40 -4.41
N ARG A 211 17.43 -7.73 -4.67
CA ARG A 211 17.92 -7.98 -6.03
C ARG A 211 17.11 -9.11 -6.69
N ALA A 212 16.98 -10.25 -6.02
CA ALA A 212 16.20 -11.37 -6.51
C ALA A 212 14.74 -10.98 -6.77
N ALA A 213 14.11 -10.22 -5.88
CA ALA A 213 12.74 -9.75 -6.07
C ALA A 213 12.57 -8.88 -7.34
N LEU A 214 13.51 -7.97 -7.60
CA LEU A 214 13.52 -7.14 -8.80
C LEU A 214 13.80 -7.96 -10.07
N GLU A 215 14.77 -8.86 -10.03
CA GLU A 215 15.15 -9.71 -11.17
C GLU A 215 14.03 -10.70 -11.54
N GLU A 216 13.47 -11.40 -10.56
CA GLU A 216 12.40 -12.39 -10.76
C GLU A 216 11.08 -11.73 -11.18
N GLY A 217 10.64 -10.70 -10.45
CA GLY A 217 9.34 -10.08 -10.72
C GLY A 217 9.32 -9.27 -12.02
N LEU A 218 10.47 -8.74 -12.47
CA LEU A 218 10.59 -7.96 -13.69
C LEU A 218 11.28 -8.72 -14.82
N ALA A 219 11.33 -10.05 -14.76
CA ALA A 219 11.91 -10.87 -15.82
C ALA A 219 11.27 -10.61 -17.21
N GLY A 220 10.00 -10.21 -17.25
CA GLY A 220 9.28 -9.81 -18.46
C GLY A 220 9.42 -8.32 -18.85
N SER A 221 10.22 -7.53 -18.13
CA SER A 221 10.37 -6.09 -18.34
C SER A 221 11.82 -5.64 -18.06
N PRO A 222 12.77 -6.02 -18.93
CA PRO A 222 14.21 -5.83 -18.68
C PRO A 222 14.62 -4.37 -18.56
N GLU A 223 13.97 -3.45 -19.27
CA GLU A 223 14.26 -2.01 -19.17
C GLU A 223 13.89 -1.46 -17.78
N LEU A 224 12.71 -1.83 -17.26
CA LEU A 224 12.28 -1.45 -15.92
C LEU A 224 13.17 -2.10 -14.85
N SER A 225 13.52 -3.38 -15.03
CA SER A 225 14.44 -4.09 -14.14
C SER A 225 15.79 -3.39 -14.06
N ALA A 226 16.40 -3.07 -15.21
CA ALA A 226 17.67 -2.34 -15.27
C ALA A 226 17.58 -0.96 -14.60
N ARG A 227 16.47 -0.24 -14.81
CA ARG A 227 16.24 1.07 -14.21
C ARG A 227 16.15 1.02 -12.68
N LEU A 228 15.58 -0.04 -12.09
CA LEU A 228 15.43 -0.19 -10.64
C LEU A 228 16.64 -0.84 -9.95
N LEU A 229 17.49 -1.53 -10.72
CA LEU A 229 18.72 -2.16 -10.25
C LEU A 229 19.96 -1.27 -10.37
N GLY A 230 19.93 -0.29 -11.28
CA GLY A 230 20.99 0.71 -11.48
C GLY A 230 21.00 1.78 -10.39
#